data_AF-A0A2E4D6M2-F1
#
_entry.id   AF-A0A2E4D6M2-F1
#
_cell.length_a   1.000
_cell.length_b   1.000
_cell.length_c   1.000
_cell.angle_alpha   90.00
_cell.angle_beta   90.00
_cell.angle_gamma   90.00
#
_symmetry.space_group_name_H-M   'P 1'
#
loop_
_entity.id
_entity.type
_entity.pdbx_description
1 polymer ?
#
loop_
_entity_poly.entity_id
_entity_poly.type
_entity_poly.pdbx_seq_one_letter_code
_entity_poly.pdbx_strand_id
1 'polypeptide(L)'
;MSITKLIVLSIFLTACGLTTTRPKEEMNMAQAAFLAAKSSKAEVHAPGLFRKAEVYYLKAKSAYRRKYFNKAKQYATLSQKFAEQAEFAAIKKATQEN
;
A
#
# COMPACT_ATOMS: atom_id res chain seq x y z
N MET A 1 -29.38 -38.31 5.70
CA MET A 1 -28.86 -37.24 4.82
C MET A 1 -27.92 -37.88 3.82
N SER A 2 -28.31 -38.01 2.54
CA SER A 2 -27.52 -38.79 1.56
C SER A 2 -26.11 -38.23 1.38
N ILE A 3 -25.14 -39.12 1.20
CA ILE A 3 -23.71 -38.81 0.95
C ILE A 3 -23.55 -37.76 -0.17
N THR A 4 -24.42 -37.80 -1.18
CA THR A 4 -24.50 -36.80 -2.26
C THR A 4 -24.79 -35.39 -1.77
N LYS A 5 -25.66 -35.22 -0.77
CA LYS A 5 -25.95 -33.90 -0.16
C LYS A 5 -24.75 -33.39 0.66
N LEU A 6 -23.98 -34.29 1.27
CA LEU A 6 -22.78 -33.93 2.04
C LEU A 6 -21.63 -33.46 1.13
N ILE A 7 -21.45 -34.13 -0.02
CA ILE A 7 -20.43 -33.77 -1.03
C ILE A 7 -20.76 -32.42 -1.67
N VAL A 8 -22.02 -32.19 -2.03
CA VAL A 8 -22.47 -30.90 -2.59
C VAL A 8 -22.24 -29.77 -1.58
N LEU A 9 -22.54 -29.98 -0.30
CA LEU A 9 -22.30 -28.99 0.76
C LEU A 9 -20.81 -28.67 0.94
N SER A 10 -19.93 -29.66 0.79
CA SER A 10 -18.48 -29.48 0.92
C SER A 10 -17.88 -28.63 -0.20
N ILE A 11 -18.39 -28.75 -1.44
CA ILE A 11 -17.92 -27.97 -2.60
C ILE A 11 -18.24 -26.47 -2.44
N PHE A 12 -19.44 -26.14 -1.92
CA PHE A 12 -19.82 -24.73 -1.69
C PHE A 12 -18.99 -24.05 -0.60
N LEU A 13 -18.53 -24.79 0.40
CA LEU A 13 -17.70 -24.23 1.48
C LEU A 13 -16.28 -23.87 1.02
N THR A 14 -15.76 -24.52 -0.03
CA THR A 14 -14.39 -24.26 -0.53
C THR A 14 -14.28 -23.15 -1.57
N ALA A 15 -15.39 -22.67 -2.12
CA ALA A 15 -15.38 -21.73 -3.26
C ALA A 15 -15.05 -20.27 -2.89
N CYS A 16 -15.05 -19.89 -1.60
CA CYS A 16 -14.97 -18.49 -1.17
C CYS A 16 -13.53 -17.92 -1.01
N GLY A 17 -12.48 -18.69 -1.28
CA GLY A 17 -11.09 -18.30 -0.98
C GLY A 17 -10.35 -17.48 -2.04
N LEU A 18 -10.90 -17.31 -3.25
CA LEU A 18 -10.15 -16.79 -4.41
C LEU A 18 -10.34 -15.29 -4.71
N THR A 19 -11.08 -14.55 -3.89
CA THR A 19 -11.43 -13.15 -4.18
C THR A 19 -10.40 -12.14 -3.63
N THR A 20 -9.12 -12.30 -3.96
CA THR A 20 -8.17 -11.20 -3.71
C THR A 20 -8.40 -10.09 -4.72
N THR A 21 -9.10 -9.03 -4.31
CA THR A 21 -9.39 -7.88 -5.18
C THR A 21 -8.11 -7.09 -5.47
N ARG A 22 -8.04 -6.52 -6.68
CA ARG A 22 -6.91 -5.69 -7.10
C ARG A 22 -6.93 -4.36 -6.34
N PRO A 23 -5.90 -4.00 -5.56
CA PRO A 23 -5.90 -2.83 -4.67
C PRO A 23 -5.57 -1.55 -5.45
N LYS A 24 -6.43 -1.17 -6.40
CA LYS A 24 -6.20 0.00 -7.26
C LYS A 24 -6.21 1.30 -6.45
N GLU A 25 -7.16 1.40 -5.52
CA GLU A 25 -7.34 2.57 -4.68
C GLU A 25 -6.13 2.81 -3.79
N GLU A 26 -5.68 1.79 -3.06
CA GLU A 26 -4.55 1.91 -2.15
C GLU A 26 -3.25 2.24 -2.89
N MET A 27 -3.06 1.68 -4.09
CA MET A 27 -1.92 2.01 -4.94
C MET A 27 -1.95 3.47 -5.42
N ASN A 28 -3.13 3.98 -5.78
CA ASN A 28 -3.31 5.37 -6.21
C ASN A 28 -3.05 6.33 -5.04
N MET A 29 -3.59 6.03 -3.85
CA MET A 29 -3.37 6.83 -2.64
C MET A 29 -1.89 6.87 -2.25
N ALA A 30 -1.21 5.72 -2.28
CA ALA A 30 0.22 5.65 -2.01
C ALA A 30 1.05 6.45 -3.02
N GLN A 31 0.67 6.44 -4.30
CA GLN A 31 1.31 7.26 -5.33
C GLN A 31 1.10 8.76 -5.09
N ALA A 32 -0.14 9.18 -4.82
CA ALA A 32 -0.47 10.57 -4.54
C ALA A 32 0.32 11.10 -3.33
N ALA A 33 0.30 10.36 -2.22
CA ALA A 33 1.06 10.72 -1.01
C ALA A 33 2.57 10.79 -1.27
N PHE A 34 3.13 9.83 -2.03
CA PHE A 34 4.56 9.85 -2.36
C PHE A 34 4.95 11.06 -3.21
N LEU A 35 4.11 11.45 -4.17
CA LEU A 35 4.32 12.66 -4.97
C LEU A 35 4.21 13.93 -4.12
N ALA A 36 3.27 14.00 -3.18
CA ALA A 36 3.11 15.12 -2.26
C ALA A 36 4.33 15.29 -1.32
N ALA A 37 4.85 14.19 -0.79
CA ALA A 37 6.09 14.16 -0.04
C ALA A 37 7.29 14.63 -0.89
N LYS A 38 7.32 14.27 -2.17
CA LYS A 38 8.37 14.73 -3.08
C LYS A 38 8.26 16.24 -3.35
N SER A 39 7.07 16.76 -3.60
CA SER A 39 6.86 18.20 -3.86
C SER A 39 7.18 19.08 -2.66
N SER A 40 7.05 18.57 -1.44
CA SER A 40 7.47 19.25 -0.21
C SER A 40 8.98 19.15 0.08
N LYS A 41 9.78 18.63 -0.86
CA LYS A 41 11.23 18.40 -0.69
C LYS A 41 11.56 17.52 0.52
N ALA A 42 10.72 16.53 0.82
CA ALA A 42 10.94 15.62 1.94
C ALA A 42 12.23 14.78 1.81
N GLU A 43 12.77 14.62 0.61
CA GLU A 43 14.11 14.07 0.38
C GLU A 43 15.24 14.86 1.04
N VAL A 44 15.07 16.17 1.23
CA VAL A 44 16.04 17.05 1.90
C VAL A 44 15.70 17.18 3.39
N HIS A 45 14.43 17.52 3.69
CA HIS A 45 14.05 17.87 5.05
C HIS A 45 13.68 16.65 5.93
N ALA A 46 13.26 15.53 5.33
CA ALA A 46 12.86 14.31 6.04
C ALA A 46 13.37 13.01 5.36
N PRO A 47 14.67 12.90 5.03
CA PRO A 47 15.22 11.85 4.17
C PRO A 47 14.95 10.43 4.69
N GLY A 48 15.00 10.23 6.00
CA GLY A 48 14.77 8.90 6.60
C GLY A 48 13.34 8.39 6.40
N LEU A 49 12.34 9.25 6.53
CA LEU A 49 10.93 8.90 6.30
C LEU A 49 10.65 8.75 4.80
N PHE A 50 11.17 9.70 4.00
CA PHE A 50 11.01 9.67 2.55
C PHE A 50 11.61 8.39 1.93
N ARG A 51 12.79 7.97 2.39
CA ARG A 51 13.44 6.73 1.93
C ARG A 51 12.64 5.49 2.29
N LYS A 52 12.05 5.44 3.49
CA LYS A 52 11.14 4.34 3.87
C LYS A 52 9.93 4.30 2.95
N ALA A 53 9.29 5.45 2.69
CA ALA A 53 8.17 5.55 1.77
C ALA A 53 8.55 5.03 0.37
N GLU A 54 9.70 5.47 -0.17
CA GLU A 54 10.22 5.03 -1.47
C GLU A 54 10.39 3.50 -1.54
N VAL A 55 11.05 2.91 -0.53
CA VAL A 55 11.29 1.47 -0.49
C VAL A 55 9.97 0.69 -0.48
N TYR A 56 8.99 1.11 0.32
CA TYR A 56 7.68 0.45 0.35
C TYR A 56 6.89 0.68 -0.93
N TYR A 57 6.97 1.86 -1.55
CA TYR A 57 6.34 2.16 -2.83
C TYR A 57 6.87 1.25 -3.95
N LEU A 58 8.20 1.07 -4.03
CA LEU A 58 8.83 0.18 -5.00
C LEU A 58 8.44 -1.29 -4.76
N LYS A 59 8.39 -1.73 -3.49
CA LYS A 59 7.91 -3.07 -3.12
C LYS A 59 6.43 -3.27 -3.50
N ALA A 60 5.58 -2.26 -3.28
CA ALA A 60 4.17 -2.27 -3.65
C ALA A 60 4.01 -2.43 -5.17
N LYS A 61 4.71 -1.63 -5.98
CA LYS A 61 4.71 -1.74 -7.45
C LYS A 61 5.16 -3.12 -7.93
N SER A 62 6.24 -3.65 -7.34
CA SER A 62 6.76 -4.98 -7.68
C SER A 62 5.74 -6.09 -7.36
N ALA A 63 5.16 -6.07 -6.16
CA ALA A 63 4.15 -7.03 -5.73
C ALA A 63 2.87 -6.95 -6.59
N TYR A 64 2.44 -5.73 -6.95
CA TYR A 64 1.29 -5.50 -7.81
C TYR A 64 1.50 -6.08 -9.22
N ARG A 65 2.67 -5.88 -9.83
CA ARG A 65 3.03 -6.50 -11.12
C ARG A 65 3.02 -8.03 -11.07
N ARG A 66 3.45 -8.61 -9.96
CA ARG A 66 3.43 -10.06 -9.71
C ARG A 66 2.05 -10.61 -9.33
N LYS A 67 1.01 -9.77 -9.32
CA LYS A 67 -0.37 -10.10 -8.89
C LYS A 67 -0.48 -10.56 -7.43
N TYR A 68 0.50 -10.22 -6.59
CA TYR A 68 0.43 -10.45 -5.14
C TYR A 68 -0.33 -9.32 -4.46
N PHE A 69 -1.65 -9.27 -4.71
CA PHE A 69 -2.50 -8.14 -4.35
C PHE A 69 -2.54 -7.83 -2.85
N ASN A 70 -2.60 -8.84 -1.99
CA ASN A 70 -2.58 -8.64 -0.53
C ASN A 70 -1.27 -7.98 -0.07
N LYS A 71 -0.13 -8.44 -0.59
CA LYS A 71 1.19 -7.86 -0.27
C LYS A 71 1.32 -6.45 -0.85
N ALA A 72 0.84 -6.24 -2.07
CA ALA A 72 0.83 -4.92 -2.71
C ALA A 72 0.04 -3.91 -1.87
N LYS A 73 -1.16 -4.29 -1.40
CA LYS A 73 -1.99 -3.48 -0.49
C LYS A 73 -1.24 -3.12 0.79
N GLN A 74 -0.66 -4.11 1.48
CA GLN A 74 0.11 -3.88 2.70
C GLN A 74 1.27 -2.91 2.49
N TYR A 75 2.04 -3.08 1.42
CA TYR A 75 3.14 -2.18 1.10
C TYR A 75 2.66 -0.78 0.68
N ALA A 76 1.54 -0.68 -0.04
CA ALA A 76 0.96 0.60 -0.42
C ALA A 76 0.52 1.40 0.81
N THR A 77 -0.18 0.77 1.76
CA THR A 77 -0.57 1.41 3.03
C THR A 77 0.64 1.90 3.83
N LEU A 78 1.71 1.10 3.90
CA LEU A 78 2.95 1.51 4.57
C LEU A 78 3.62 2.67 3.85
N SER A 79 3.70 2.62 2.51
CA SER A 79 4.23 3.69 1.68
C SER A 79 3.49 5.00 1.90
N GLN A 80 2.14 4.95 1.86
CA GLN A 80 1.29 6.10 2.11
C GLN A 80 1.57 6.72 3.47
N LYS A 81 1.54 5.90 4.53
CA LYS A 81 1.78 6.37 5.90
C LYS A 81 3.13 7.07 6.06
N PHE A 82 4.21 6.49 5.54
CA PHE A 82 5.53 7.11 5.63
C PHE A 82 5.65 8.35 4.76
N ALA A 83 4.99 8.38 3.60
CA ALA A 83 4.98 9.55 2.72
C ALA A 83 4.26 10.74 3.37
N GLU A 84 3.08 10.54 3.96
CA GLU A 84 2.33 11.57 4.69
C GLU A 84 3.14 12.12 5.88
N GLN A 85 3.81 11.23 6.63
CA GLN A 85 4.71 11.63 7.71
C GLN A 85 5.91 12.43 7.19
N ALA A 86 6.49 12.04 6.07
CA ALA A 86 7.62 12.73 5.46
C ALA A 86 7.23 14.11 4.95
N GLU A 87 6.06 14.22 4.30
CA GLU A 87 5.48 15.49 3.84
C GLU A 87 5.27 16.45 5.01
N PHE A 88 4.58 16.00 6.06
CA PHE A 88 4.33 16.82 7.24
C PHE A 88 5.63 17.29 7.90
N ALA A 89 6.60 16.39 8.07
CA ALA A 89 7.89 16.73 8.65
C ALA A 89 8.69 17.72 7.79
N ALA A 90 8.60 17.60 6.47
CA ALA A 90 9.27 18.49 5.53
C ALA A 90 8.65 19.89 5.54
N ILE A 91 7.32 19.98 5.48
CA ILE A 91 6.59 21.25 5.59
C ILE A 91 6.91 21.92 6.91
N LYS A 92 6.84 21.19 8.03
CA LYS A 92 7.13 21.73 9.36
C LYS A 92 8.54 22.34 9.43
N LYS A 93 9.56 21.64 8.94
CA LYS A 93 10.93 22.17 8.92
C LYS A 93 11.05 23.39 8.01
N ALA A 94 10.48 23.33 6.81
CA ALA A 94 10.49 24.46 5.89
C ALA A 94 9.83 25.70 6.51
N THR A 95 8.77 25.56 7.30
CA THR A 95 8.13 26.69 8.00
C THR A 95 8.97 27.20 9.18
N GLN A 96 9.77 26.37 9.83
CA GLN A 96 10.63 26.77 10.95
C GLN A 96 11.97 27.38 10.52
N GLU A 97 12.40 27.10 9.29
CA GLU A 97 13.63 27.63 8.68
C GLU A 97 13.39 28.98 7.94
N ASN A 98 12.12 29.42 7.82
CA ASN A 98 11.73 30.76 7.33
C ASN A 98 11.49 31.71 8.50
#